data_AF-A0AAJ2G318-F1
#
_entry.id   AF-A0AAJ2G318-F1
#
_cell.length_a   1.000
_cell.length_b   1.000
_cell.length_c   1.000
_cell.angle_alpha   90.00
_cell.angle_beta   90.00
_cell.angle_gamma   90.00
#
_symmetry.space_group_name_H-M   'P 1'
#
loop_
_entity.id
_entity.type
_entity.pdbx_description
1 polymer ?
#
loop_
_entity_poly.entity_id
_entity_poly.type
_entity_poly.pdbx_seq_one_letter_code
_entity_poly.pdbx_strand_id
1 'polypeptide(L)'
;MLAITPTVRNLLILNILFYFIDSSVFSLKGQFALMPVMSPDFHIFQFVSYMFLHGGIGHLFSNMFGLIMFGPLLERIWGPKRFLIFYFVTGIGAGLLFSGIGFYENWQLAKAVEIYTQNPTPDGFADFLSKHAEAYYEYRLQFVNDFEANPTNSMYIQQSIKDVGDVYTNALSIPMVGASGAIFGILMAFGLLFPNTELFLLFVPFPIKAKYFVAFYGLFELYSGIQNAQSDNVAHFAHIGGMLFAYILLRYWGTQKSNFY
;
A
#
# COMPACT_ATOMS: atom_id res chain seq x y z
N MET A 1 25.37 7.43 20.79
CA MET A 1 24.50 7.98 19.73
C MET A 1 24.34 6.92 18.64
N LEU A 2 23.12 6.65 18.19
CA LEU A 2 22.89 5.81 17.01
C LEU A 2 23.46 6.54 15.78
N ALA A 3 24.71 6.26 15.42
CA ALA A 3 25.29 6.77 14.19
C ALA A 3 24.49 6.21 13.01
N ILE A 4 23.78 7.09 12.29
CA ILE A 4 23.05 6.74 11.08
C ILE A 4 24.05 6.19 10.07
N THR A 5 23.80 4.98 9.59
CA THR A 5 24.69 4.29 8.65
C THR A 5 24.59 4.92 7.24
N PRO A 6 25.62 4.76 6.39
CA PRO A 6 25.68 5.46 5.11
C PRO A 6 24.48 5.20 4.20
N THR A 7 24.03 3.96 4.05
CA THR A 7 22.90 3.65 3.17
C THR A 7 21.59 4.18 3.73
N VAL A 8 21.33 3.98 5.02
CA VAL A 8 20.17 4.58 5.70
C VAL A 8 20.14 6.09 5.52
N ARG A 9 21.26 6.78 5.74
CA ARG A 9 21.36 8.24 5.55
C ARG A 9 21.00 8.65 4.12
N ASN A 10 21.52 7.93 3.12
CA ASN A 10 21.24 8.25 1.72
C ASN A 10 19.76 8.05 1.37
N LEU A 11 19.15 6.97 1.87
CA LEU A 11 17.71 6.73 1.71
C LEU A 11 16.88 7.83 2.38
N LEU A 12 17.24 8.28 3.58
CA LEU A 12 16.57 9.40 4.25
C LEU A 12 16.64 10.67 3.40
N ILE A 13 17.85 11.03 2.93
CA ILE A 13 18.05 12.22 2.10
C ILE A 13 17.21 12.15 0.82
N LEU A 14 17.21 11.02 0.12
CA LEU A 14 16.44 10.85 -1.10
C LEU A 14 14.94 11.01 -0.86
N ASN A 15 14.38 10.33 0.15
CA ASN A 15 12.95 10.41 0.46
C ASN A 15 12.52 11.83 0.86
N ILE A 16 13.35 12.53 1.65
CA ILE A 16 13.09 13.93 2.03
C ILE A 16 13.17 14.83 0.79
N LEU A 17 14.19 14.67 -0.04
CA LEU A 17 14.38 15.44 -1.27
C LEU A 17 13.19 15.25 -2.23
N PHE A 18 12.80 14.02 -2.52
CA PHE A 18 11.68 13.73 -3.41
C PHE A 18 10.35 14.25 -2.85
N TYR A 19 10.16 14.21 -1.53
CA TYR A 19 8.99 14.82 -0.91
C TYR A 19 8.94 16.33 -1.16
N PHE A 20 10.05 17.05 -0.94
CA PHE A 20 10.09 18.50 -1.20
C PHE A 20 9.95 18.85 -2.68
N ILE A 21 10.55 18.07 -3.57
CA ILE A 21 10.39 18.26 -5.02
C ILE A 21 8.91 18.07 -5.41
N ASP A 22 8.27 16.99 -4.95
CA ASP A 22 6.86 16.68 -5.20
C ASP A 22 5.91 17.77 -4.66
N SER A 23 6.21 18.30 -3.47
CA SER A 23 5.32 19.27 -2.80
C SER A 23 5.50 20.72 -3.24
N SER A 24 6.64 21.07 -3.83
CA SER A 24 7.02 22.49 -3.99
C SER A 24 7.57 22.87 -5.36
N VAL A 25 7.95 21.89 -6.19
CA VAL A 25 8.58 22.17 -7.50
C VAL A 25 7.78 21.57 -8.65
N PHE A 26 7.54 20.25 -8.63
CA PHE A 26 6.82 19.52 -9.68
C PHE A 26 5.92 18.48 -9.06
N SER A 27 4.73 18.23 -9.61
CA SER A 27 3.94 17.07 -9.20
C SER A 27 4.55 15.79 -9.77
N LEU A 28 5.19 14.99 -8.92
CA LEU A 28 5.82 13.73 -9.31
C LEU A 28 4.84 12.57 -9.22
N LYS A 29 3.88 12.62 -8.28
CA LYS A 29 2.93 11.53 -8.02
C LYS A 29 2.18 11.06 -9.25
N GLY A 30 1.75 11.98 -10.12
CA GLY A 30 0.99 11.61 -11.33
C GLY A 30 1.74 10.69 -12.30
N GLN A 31 3.08 10.66 -12.25
CA GLN A 31 3.90 9.83 -13.16
C GLN A 31 4.64 8.71 -12.43
N PHE A 32 5.08 8.97 -11.21
CA PHE A 32 6.02 8.11 -10.48
C PHE A 32 5.40 7.33 -9.32
N ALA A 33 4.14 7.59 -8.97
CA ALA A 33 3.42 6.75 -8.02
C ALA A 33 3.01 5.42 -8.69
N LEU A 34 2.80 4.37 -7.88
CA LEU A 34 2.41 3.07 -8.41
C LEU A 34 0.93 3.07 -8.75
N MET A 35 0.63 3.20 -10.05
CA MET A 35 -0.73 3.12 -10.56
C MET A 35 -1.22 1.66 -10.56
N PRO A 36 -2.55 1.43 -10.49
CA PRO A 36 -3.13 0.11 -10.74
C PRO A 36 -2.66 -0.44 -12.09
N VAL A 37 -2.39 -1.75 -12.19
CA VAL A 37 -1.81 -2.36 -13.41
C VAL A 37 -2.72 -2.21 -14.63
N MET A 38 -4.04 -2.14 -14.41
CA MET A 38 -5.04 -1.92 -15.46
C MET A 38 -5.20 -0.43 -15.85
N SER A 39 -4.53 0.47 -15.14
CA SER A 39 -4.55 1.91 -15.43
C SER A 39 -3.78 2.23 -16.71
N PRO A 40 -4.28 3.15 -17.57
CA PRO A 40 -3.52 3.60 -18.73
C PRO A 40 -2.21 4.31 -18.35
N ASP A 41 -2.10 4.83 -17.13
CA ASP A 41 -0.93 5.55 -16.63
C ASP A 41 0.09 4.64 -15.93
N PHE A 42 -0.12 3.32 -15.96
CA PHE A 42 0.80 2.36 -15.35
C PHE A 42 2.10 2.20 -16.13
N HIS A 43 3.21 2.21 -15.39
CA HIS A 43 4.54 1.99 -15.94
C HIS A 43 5.39 1.10 -15.02
N ILE A 44 6.20 0.21 -15.58
CA ILE A 44 6.98 -0.79 -14.80
C ILE A 44 7.94 -0.15 -13.79
N PHE A 45 8.53 1.01 -14.13
CA PHE A 45 9.44 1.71 -13.21
C PHE A 45 8.76 2.16 -11.91
N GLN A 46 7.42 2.25 -11.91
CA GLN A 46 6.64 2.66 -10.75
C GLN A 46 6.78 1.69 -9.59
N PHE A 47 7.13 0.42 -9.82
CA PHE A 47 7.47 -0.54 -8.74
C PHE A 47 8.69 -0.15 -7.91
N VAL A 48 9.49 0.82 -8.39
CA VAL A 48 10.62 1.38 -7.65
C VAL A 48 10.37 2.83 -7.26
N SER A 49 9.87 3.66 -8.17
CA SER A 49 9.76 5.10 -7.92
C SER A 49 8.74 5.45 -6.83
N TYR A 50 7.67 4.66 -6.67
CA TYR A 50 6.65 4.90 -5.65
C TYR A 50 7.23 4.90 -4.22
N MET A 51 8.31 4.13 -4.00
CA MET A 51 8.99 3.98 -2.72
C MET A 51 9.59 5.29 -2.20
N PHE A 52 9.73 6.31 -3.06
CA PHE A 52 10.32 7.61 -2.72
C PHE A 52 9.29 8.76 -2.64
N LEU A 53 8.02 8.48 -2.91
CA LEU A 53 6.93 9.45 -2.85
C LEU A 53 6.14 9.29 -1.55
N HIS A 54 5.56 10.37 -1.03
CA HIS A 54 4.79 10.32 0.22
C HIS A 54 3.52 11.17 0.15
N GLY A 55 2.42 10.64 0.68
CA GLY A 55 1.10 11.29 0.68
C GLY A 55 1.01 12.55 1.56
N GLY A 56 1.98 12.78 2.44
CA GLY A 56 2.02 13.95 3.32
C GLY A 56 3.14 13.87 4.36
N ILE A 57 3.30 14.93 5.14
CA ILE A 57 4.42 15.04 6.10
C ILE A 57 4.38 13.99 7.21
N GLY A 58 3.20 13.63 7.71
CA GLY A 58 3.05 12.55 8.70
C GLY A 58 3.40 11.18 8.13
N HIS A 59 3.06 10.95 6.86
CA HIS A 59 3.43 9.72 6.15
C HIS A 59 4.94 9.64 5.91
N LEU A 60 5.59 10.75 5.52
CA LEU A 60 7.05 10.81 5.43
C LEU A 60 7.70 10.58 6.81
N PHE A 61 7.23 11.27 7.85
CA PHE A 61 7.78 11.18 9.19
C PHE A 61 7.77 9.73 9.72
N SER A 62 6.64 9.04 9.64
CA SER A 62 6.50 7.66 10.12
C SER A 62 7.44 6.69 9.38
N ASN A 63 7.57 6.82 8.06
CA ASN A 63 8.51 6.01 7.27
C ASN A 63 9.97 6.27 7.66
N MET A 64 10.37 7.55 7.75
CA MET A 64 11.74 7.92 8.07
C MET A 64 12.09 7.56 9.52
N PHE A 65 11.12 7.68 10.44
CA PHE A 65 11.26 7.23 11.81
C PHE A 65 11.53 5.71 11.87
N GLY A 66 10.71 4.90 11.21
CA GLY A 66 10.94 3.45 11.13
C GLY A 66 12.30 3.10 10.54
N LEU A 67 12.69 3.79 9.46
CA LEU A 67 13.99 3.60 8.81
C LEU A 67 15.17 3.93 9.74
N ILE A 68 15.10 5.03 10.49
CA ILE A 68 16.12 5.44 11.46
C ILE A 68 16.22 4.46 12.63
N MET A 69 15.07 4.01 13.13
CA MET A 69 15.01 3.17 14.33
C MET A 69 15.59 1.77 14.09
N PHE A 70 15.28 1.17 12.94
CA PHE A 70 15.60 -0.25 12.70
C PHE A 70 16.66 -0.46 11.61
N GLY A 71 16.76 0.44 10.64
CA GLY A 71 17.66 0.32 9.49
C GLY A 71 19.15 0.19 9.86
N PRO A 72 19.71 1.10 10.69
CA PRO A 72 21.15 1.09 10.98
C PRO A 72 21.66 -0.20 11.60
N LEU A 73 20.83 -0.87 12.41
CA LEU A 73 21.21 -2.14 13.03
C LEU A 73 21.33 -3.25 11.98
N LEU A 74 20.37 -3.35 11.07
CA LEU A 74 20.41 -4.33 9.97
C LEU A 74 21.56 -4.04 8.99
N GLU A 75 21.80 -2.76 8.66
CA GLU A 75 22.93 -2.38 7.80
C GLU A 75 24.28 -2.76 8.41
N ARG A 76 24.44 -2.66 9.73
CA ARG A 76 25.69 -3.08 10.40
C ARG A 76 25.93 -4.59 10.35
N ILE A 77 24.88 -5.41 10.40
CA ILE A 77 25.02 -6.87 10.28
C ILE A 77 25.35 -7.27 8.85
N TRP A 78 24.58 -6.76 7.89
CA TRP A 78 24.65 -7.25 6.51
C TRP A 78 25.62 -6.47 5.63
N GLY A 79 26.03 -5.28 6.06
CA GLY A 79 26.71 -4.30 5.25
C GLY A 79 25.76 -3.53 4.31
N PRO A 80 26.24 -2.41 3.76
CA PRO A 80 25.43 -1.48 2.96
C PRO A 80 24.81 -2.12 1.72
N LYS A 81 25.56 -2.97 1.01
CA LYS A 81 25.09 -3.61 -0.24
C LYS A 81 23.90 -4.53 0.02
N ARG A 82 23.97 -5.40 1.01
CA ARG A 82 22.89 -6.35 1.32
C ARG A 82 21.69 -5.64 1.91
N PHE A 83 21.89 -4.64 2.77
CA PHE A 83 20.80 -3.82 3.27
C PHE A 83 20.05 -3.10 2.14
N LEU A 84 20.77 -2.53 1.16
CA LEU A 84 20.14 -1.89 0.00
C LEU A 84 19.34 -2.88 -0.85
N ILE A 85 19.89 -4.08 -1.11
CA ILE A 85 19.17 -5.16 -1.80
C ILE A 85 17.90 -5.52 -1.01
N PHE A 86 18.02 -5.69 0.30
CA PHE A 86 16.89 -6.01 1.17
C PHE A 86 15.79 -4.93 1.08
N TYR A 87 16.17 -3.66 1.19
CA TYR A 87 15.25 -2.52 1.10
C TYR A 87 14.46 -2.52 -0.22
N PHE A 88 15.16 -2.70 -1.35
CA PHE A 88 14.48 -2.74 -2.65
C PHE A 88 13.67 -4.01 -2.87
N VAL A 89 14.14 -5.19 -2.48
CA VAL A 89 13.38 -6.43 -2.65
C VAL A 89 12.08 -6.40 -1.85
N THR A 90 12.12 -5.88 -0.62
CA THR A 90 10.92 -5.77 0.22
C THR A 90 9.96 -4.69 -0.27
N GLY A 91 10.48 -3.54 -0.72
CA GLY A 91 9.65 -2.50 -1.34
C GLY A 91 9.03 -2.92 -2.69
N ILE A 92 9.81 -3.52 -3.59
CA ILE A 92 9.26 -4.04 -4.85
C ILE A 92 8.28 -5.18 -4.57
N GLY A 93 8.59 -6.07 -3.63
CA GLY A 93 7.70 -7.15 -3.20
C GLY A 93 6.36 -6.66 -2.64
N ALA A 94 6.39 -5.58 -1.85
CA ALA A 94 5.18 -4.89 -1.39
C ALA A 94 4.35 -4.37 -2.57
N GLY A 95 5.00 -3.70 -3.52
CA GLY A 95 4.35 -3.22 -4.74
C GLY A 95 3.73 -4.35 -5.57
N LEU A 96 4.43 -5.48 -5.72
CA LEU A 96 3.92 -6.64 -6.46
C LEU A 96 2.67 -7.24 -5.81
N LEU A 97 2.66 -7.40 -4.48
CA LEU A 97 1.48 -7.93 -3.79
C LEU A 97 0.31 -6.96 -3.87
N PHE A 98 0.56 -5.67 -3.63
CA PHE A 98 -0.41 -4.59 -3.81
C PHE A 98 -1.04 -4.63 -5.21
N SER A 99 -0.21 -4.64 -6.25
CA SER A 99 -0.66 -4.65 -7.64
C SER A 99 -1.40 -5.92 -8.02
N GLY A 100 -1.01 -7.07 -7.47
CA GLY A 100 -1.69 -8.35 -7.72
C GLY A 100 -3.12 -8.37 -7.15
N ILE A 101 -3.29 -7.86 -5.93
CA ILE A 101 -4.62 -7.74 -5.29
C ILE A 101 -5.46 -6.71 -6.03
N GLY A 102 -4.91 -5.51 -6.27
CA GLY A 102 -5.61 -4.46 -7.01
C GLY A 102 -6.02 -4.89 -8.42
N PHE A 103 -5.16 -5.65 -9.13
CA PHE A 103 -5.51 -6.22 -10.43
C PHE A 103 -6.74 -7.15 -10.33
N TYR A 104 -6.79 -8.03 -9.33
CA TYR A 104 -7.94 -8.90 -9.13
C TYR A 104 -9.22 -8.10 -8.84
N GLU A 105 -9.15 -7.11 -7.96
CA GLU A 105 -10.28 -6.24 -7.61
C GLU A 105 -10.77 -5.42 -8.82
N ASN A 106 -9.86 -4.77 -9.55
CA ASN A 106 -10.20 -4.00 -10.74
C ASN A 106 -10.77 -4.90 -11.86
N TRP A 107 -10.29 -6.14 -11.98
CA TRP A 107 -10.84 -7.10 -12.94
C TRP A 107 -12.27 -7.52 -12.60
N GLN A 108 -12.58 -7.73 -11.32
CA GLN A 108 -13.96 -8.00 -10.88
C GLN A 108 -14.86 -6.79 -11.12
N LEU A 109 -14.38 -5.58 -10.81
CA LEU A 109 -15.10 -4.33 -11.04
C LEU A 109 -15.39 -4.12 -12.52
N ALA A 110 -14.41 -4.35 -13.41
CA ALA A 110 -14.59 -4.23 -14.85
C ALA A 110 -15.72 -5.14 -15.38
N LYS A 111 -15.79 -6.38 -14.90
CA LYS A 111 -16.87 -7.31 -15.26
C LYS A 111 -18.22 -6.87 -14.71
N ALA A 112 -18.27 -6.33 -13.49
CA ALA A 112 -19.49 -5.79 -12.92
C ALA A 112 -20.01 -4.59 -13.74
N VAL A 113 -19.12 -3.71 -14.19
CA VAL A 113 -19.44 -2.60 -15.11
C VAL A 113 -20.01 -3.12 -16.43
N GLU A 114 -19.37 -4.14 -17.02
CA GLU A 114 -19.83 -4.74 -18.27
C GLU A 114 -21.24 -5.35 -18.13
N ILE A 115 -21.45 -6.17 -17.09
CA ILE A 115 -22.75 -6.80 -16.81
C ILE A 115 -23.85 -5.75 -16.63
N TYR A 116 -23.57 -4.70 -15.84
CA TYR A 116 -24.53 -3.62 -15.63
C TYR A 116 -24.84 -2.87 -16.92
N THR A 117 -23.81 -2.52 -17.70
CA THR A 117 -23.98 -1.75 -18.94
C THR A 117 -24.79 -2.51 -20.00
N GLN A 118 -24.72 -3.83 -20.03
CA GLN A 118 -25.50 -4.67 -20.94
C GLN A 118 -27.00 -4.69 -20.59
N ASN A 119 -27.36 -4.56 -19.31
CA ASN A 119 -28.75 -4.58 -18.87
C ASN A 119 -28.98 -3.64 -17.67
N PRO A 120 -29.01 -2.32 -17.89
CA PRO A 120 -29.11 -1.33 -16.83
C PRO A 120 -30.51 -1.35 -16.20
N THR A 121 -30.57 -1.58 -14.88
CA THR A 121 -31.79 -1.58 -14.08
C THR A 121 -31.57 -0.85 -12.76
N PRO A 122 -32.59 -0.24 -12.14
CA PRO A 122 -32.43 0.43 -10.85
C PRO A 122 -31.89 -0.51 -9.75
N ASP A 123 -32.45 -1.72 -9.65
CA ASP A 123 -31.98 -2.74 -8.68
C ASP A 123 -30.52 -3.11 -8.92
N GLY A 124 -30.13 -3.33 -10.19
CA GLY A 124 -28.75 -3.62 -10.55
C GLY A 124 -27.80 -2.46 -10.25
N PHE A 125 -28.27 -1.21 -10.35
CA PHE A 125 -27.48 -0.03 -10.04
C PHE A 125 -27.26 0.11 -8.53
N ALA A 126 -28.31 -0.05 -7.74
CA ALA A 126 -28.22 -0.05 -6.28
C ALA A 126 -27.31 -1.19 -5.77
N ASP A 127 -27.46 -2.40 -6.32
CA ASP A 127 -26.60 -3.54 -5.99
C ASP A 127 -25.13 -3.27 -6.34
N PHE A 128 -24.87 -2.74 -7.54
CA PHE A 128 -23.52 -2.37 -7.96
C PHE A 128 -22.88 -1.37 -7.01
N LEU A 129 -23.58 -0.26 -6.72
CA LEU A 129 -23.06 0.79 -5.86
C LEU A 129 -22.84 0.32 -4.43
N SER A 130 -23.77 -0.45 -3.86
CA SER A 130 -23.62 -0.98 -2.50
C SER A 130 -22.39 -1.89 -2.35
N LYS A 131 -22.04 -2.68 -3.38
CA LYS A 131 -20.90 -3.61 -3.35
C LYS A 131 -19.57 -2.98 -3.70
N HIS A 132 -19.57 -2.02 -4.62
CA HIS A 132 -18.35 -1.51 -5.24
C HIS A 132 -18.03 -0.06 -4.91
N ALA A 133 -19.00 0.71 -4.39
CA ALA A 133 -18.84 2.13 -4.14
C ALA A 133 -19.77 2.63 -3.02
N GLU A 134 -19.74 1.99 -1.85
CA GLU A 134 -20.66 2.27 -0.73
C GLU A 134 -20.72 3.76 -0.34
N ALA A 135 -19.57 4.42 -0.20
CA ALA A 135 -19.53 5.85 0.08
C ALA A 135 -20.17 6.70 -1.04
N TYR A 136 -20.04 6.26 -2.29
CA TYR A 136 -20.68 6.91 -3.43
C TYR A 136 -22.18 6.61 -3.48
N TYR A 137 -22.60 5.43 -3.04
CA TYR A 137 -24.01 5.04 -2.92
C TYR A 137 -24.77 6.01 -2.01
N GLU A 138 -24.23 6.34 -0.84
CA GLU A 138 -24.84 7.29 0.09
C GLU A 138 -25.07 8.67 -0.54
N TYR A 139 -24.09 9.16 -1.31
CA TYR A 139 -24.21 10.41 -2.05
C TYR A 139 -25.25 10.35 -3.18
N ARG A 140 -25.56 9.15 -3.70
CA ARG A 140 -26.44 8.92 -4.85
C ARG A 140 -27.83 8.42 -4.48
N LEU A 141 -28.16 8.29 -3.21
CA LEU A 141 -29.46 7.77 -2.74
C LEU A 141 -30.67 8.44 -3.40
N GLN A 142 -30.67 9.77 -3.53
CA GLN A 142 -31.78 10.48 -4.17
C GLN A 142 -31.96 10.04 -5.62
N PHE A 143 -30.87 9.95 -6.37
CA PHE A 143 -30.91 9.50 -7.76
C PHE A 143 -31.32 8.03 -7.89
N VAL A 144 -30.86 7.17 -6.98
CA VAL A 144 -31.28 5.75 -6.93
C VAL A 144 -32.80 5.67 -6.77
N ASN A 145 -33.37 6.39 -5.81
CA ASN A 145 -34.82 6.43 -5.57
C ASN A 145 -35.59 6.98 -6.79
N ASP A 146 -35.09 8.05 -7.42
CA ASP A 146 -35.72 8.64 -8.61
C ASP A 146 -35.69 7.69 -9.82
N PHE A 147 -34.60 6.92 -9.95
CA PHE A 147 -34.44 5.91 -11.00
C PHE A 147 -35.35 4.70 -10.75
N GLU A 148 -35.45 4.21 -9.52
CA GLU A 148 -36.40 3.17 -9.11
C GLU A 148 -37.85 3.57 -9.42
N ALA A 149 -38.21 4.82 -9.16
CA ALA A 149 -39.55 5.33 -9.47
C ALA A 149 -39.83 5.46 -10.99
N ASN A 150 -38.79 5.59 -11.81
CA ASN A 150 -38.91 5.81 -13.26
C ASN A 150 -37.92 4.93 -14.05
N PRO A 151 -38.08 3.60 -14.03
CA PRO A 151 -37.06 2.64 -14.49
C PRO A 151 -36.78 2.70 -16.00
N THR A 152 -37.74 3.18 -16.79
CA THR A 152 -37.62 3.27 -18.25
C THR A 152 -37.14 4.64 -18.73
N ASN A 153 -36.81 5.56 -17.82
CA ASN A 153 -36.34 6.89 -18.17
C ASN A 153 -34.93 6.80 -18.80
N SER A 154 -34.81 7.18 -20.07
CA SER A 154 -33.55 7.08 -20.82
C SER A 154 -32.42 7.95 -20.25
N MET A 155 -32.75 9.09 -19.63
CA MET A 155 -31.74 9.95 -18.98
C MET A 155 -31.18 9.28 -17.72
N TYR A 156 -32.02 8.63 -16.92
CA TYR A 156 -31.57 7.90 -15.73
C TYR A 156 -30.74 6.67 -16.10
N ILE A 157 -31.14 5.93 -17.15
CA ILE A 157 -30.34 4.83 -17.68
C ILE A 157 -28.94 5.34 -18.11
N GLN A 158 -28.87 6.40 -18.91
CA GLN A 158 -27.57 6.94 -19.36
C GLN A 158 -26.71 7.45 -18.21
N GLN A 159 -27.32 8.16 -17.25
CA GLN A 159 -26.61 8.66 -16.08
C GLN A 159 -26.06 7.51 -15.24
N SER A 160 -26.86 6.47 -14.99
CA SER A 160 -26.43 5.32 -14.20
C SER A 160 -25.26 4.55 -14.85
N ILE A 161 -25.26 4.39 -16.18
CA ILE A 161 -24.13 3.79 -16.92
C ILE A 161 -22.87 4.64 -16.76
N LYS A 162 -23.01 5.97 -16.90
CA LYS A 162 -21.90 6.89 -16.69
C LYS A 162 -21.33 6.76 -15.27
N ASP A 163 -22.20 6.70 -14.27
CA ASP A 163 -21.77 6.60 -12.87
C ASP A 163 -21.02 5.31 -12.56
N VAL A 164 -21.52 4.19 -13.08
CA VAL A 164 -20.83 2.89 -12.97
C VAL A 164 -19.46 2.94 -13.67
N GLY A 165 -19.39 3.58 -14.84
CA GLY A 165 -18.13 3.85 -15.54
C GLY A 165 -17.18 4.74 -14.73
N ASP A 166 -17.69 5.80 -14.11
CA ASP A 166 -16.92 6.72 -13.26
C ASP A 166 -16.37 6.01 -12.02
N VAL A 167 -17.11 5.08 -11.42
CA VAL A 167 -16.60 4.24 -10.33
C VAL A 167 -15.37 3.43 -10.78
N TYR A 168 -15.44 2.82 -11.97
CA TYR A 168 -14.32 2.04 -12.52
C TYR A 168 -13.11 2.91 -12.87
N THR A 169 -13.31 4.05 -13.54
CA THR A 169 -12.20 4.95 -13.90
C THR A 169 -11.53 5.53 -12.65
N ASN A 170 -12.30 5.92 -11.64
CA ASN A 170 -11.77 6.38 -10.36
C ASN A 170 -10.93 5.29 -9.68
N ALA A 171 -11.38 4.03 -9.67
CA ALA A 171 -10.62 2.93 -9.10
C ALA A 171 -9.25 2.71 -9.81
N LEU A 172 -9.15 3.03 -11.11
CA LEU A 172 -7.89 2.97 -11.86
C LEU A 172 -6.99 4.20 -11.69
N SER A 173 -7.47 5.23 -10.99
CA SER A 173 -6.74 6.48 -10.77
C SER A 173 -6.20 6.63 -9.35
N ILE A 174 -6.38 5.64 -8.47
CA ILE A 174 -5.88 5.68 -7.09
C ILE A 174 -4.46 5.07 -7.05
N PRO A 175 -3.39 5.87 -6.89
CA PRO A 175 -2.03 5.35 -6.83
C PRO A 175 -1.61 4.93 -5.42
N MET A 176 -0.58 4.09 -5.33
CA MET A 176 0.20 3.87 -4.11
C MET A 176 1.48 4.72 -4.10
N VAL A 177 1.81 5.24 -2.92
CA VAL A 177 3.07 5.93 -2.61
C VAL A 177 3.59 5.48 -1.25
N GLY A 178 4.90 5.51 -1.05
CA GLY A 178 5.52 5.37 0.27
C GLY A 178 6.57 4.26 0.36
N ALA A 179 7.56 4.48 1.21
CA ALA A 179 8.59 3.48 1.54
C ALA A 179 8.09 2.35 2.45
N SER A 180 6.84 2.39 2.90
CA SER A 180 6.37 1.63 4.06
C SER A 180 6.46 0.13 3.88
N GLY A 181 6.25 -0.41 2.67
CA GLY A 181 6.51 -1.82 2.37
C GLY A 181 7.94 -2.25 2.71
N ALA A 182 8.94 -1.44 2.36
CA ALA A 182 10.33 -1.72 2.73
C ALA A 182 10.57 -1.57 4.24
N ILE A 183 9.90 -0.61 4.90
CA ILE A 183 9.99 -0.41 6.35
C ILE A 183 9.38 -1.59 7.12
N PHE A 184 8.24 -2.12 6.68
CA PHE A 184 7.65 -3.33 7.24
C PHE A 184 8.50 -4.56 6.97
N GLY A 185 9.19 -4.62 5.83
CA GLY A 185 10.25 -5.60 5.59
C GLY A 185 11.38 -5.51 6.61
N ILE A 186 11.90 -4.30 6.87
CA ILE A 186 12.91 -4.02 7.90
C ILE A 186 12.42 -4.44 9.29
N LEU A 187 11.16 -4.13 9.60
CA LEU A 187 10.55 -4.49 10.87
C LEU A 187 10.44 -6.01 11.04
N MET A 188 10.02 -6.72 9.98
CA MET A 188 10.00 -8.19 9.97
C MET A 188 11.40 -8.78 10.18
N ALA A 189 12.42 -8.25 9.49
CA ALA A 189 13.80 -8.69 9.70
C ALA A 189 14.28 -8.45 11.13
N PHE A 190 13.94 -7.30 11.71
CA PHE A 190 14.28 -6.99 13.10
C PHE A 190 13.61 -7.98 14.06
N GLY A 191 12.32 -8.28 13.88
CA GLY A 191 11.59 -9.25 14.70
C GLY A 191 12.15 -10.68 14.62
N LEU A 192 12.67 -11.06 13.45
CA LEU A 192 13.27 -12.39 13.22
C LEU A 192 14.71 -12.51 13.75
N LEU A 193 15.54 -11.48 13.54
CA LEU A 193 16.96 -11.49 13.92
C LEU A 193 17.19 -11.10 15.37
N PHE A 194 16.31 -10.27 15.93
CA PHE A 194 16.43 -9.74 17.29
C PHE A 194 15.17 -9.99 18.14
N PRO A 195 14.67 -11.23 18.19
CA PRO A 195 13.33 -11.53 18.70
C PRO A 195 13.13 -11.17 20.18
N ASN A 196 14.21 -11.12 20.97
CA ASN A 196 14.18 -10.84 22.40
C ASN A 196 14.61 -9.40 22.75
N THR A 197 14.91 -8.54 21.76
CA THR A 197 15.19 -7.13 22.03
C THR A 197 13.96 -6.46 22.62
N GLU A 198 14.16 -5.79 23.76
CA GLU A 198 13.11 -5.09 24.49
C GLU A 198 12.90 -3.69 23.92
N LEU A 199 11.67 -3.41 23.48
CA LEU A 199 11.24 -2.14 22.94
C LEU A 199 10.39 -1.40 23.97
N PHE A 200 10.79 -0.18 24.30
CA PHE A 200 9.97 0.74 25.09
C PHE A 200 9.11 1.57 24.14
N LEU A 201 7.80 1.33 24.15
CA LEU A 201 6.84 2.13 23.42
C LEU A 201 6.42 3.32 24.29
N LEU A 202 6.23 4.50 23.69
CA LEU A 202 6.00 5.76 24.40
C LEU A 202 4.89 5.70 25.46
N PHE A 203 3.85 4.89 25.22
CA PHE A 203 2.66 4.79 26.08
C PHE A 203 2.52 3.45 26.82
N VAL A 204 3.44 2.50 26.62
CA VAL A 204 3.38 1.20 27.30
C VAL A 204 4.43 1.23 28.43
N PRO A 205 4.02 1.11 29.71
CA PRO A 205 4.92 1.29 30.85
C PRO A 205 5.88 0.11 31.08
N PHE A 206 5.84 -0.91 30.24
CA PHE A 206 6.71 -2.08 30.28
C PHE A 206 7.29 -2.39 28.89
N PRO A 207 8.52 -2.92 28.80
CA PRO A 207 9.12 -3.27 27.53
C PRO A 207 8.38 -4.44 26.87
N ILE A 208 8.26 -4.39 25.54
CA ILE A 208 7.73 -5.48 24.72
C ILE A 208 8.86 -6.06 23.88
N LYS A 209 9.00 -7.39 23.88
CA LYS A 209 9.97 -8.07 23.01
C LYS A 209 9.60 -7.87 21.54
N ALA A 210 10.61 -7.62 20.71
CA ALA A 210 10.44 -7.36 19.28
C ALA A 210 9.54 -8.40 18.58
N LYS A 211 9.71 -9.70 18.86
CA LYS A 211 8.87 -10.75 18.26
C LYS A 211 7.37 -10.56 18.49
N TYR A 212 6.97 -10.10 19.68
CA TYR A 212 5.57 -9.89 20.00
C TYR A 212 5.05 -8.61 19.37
N PHE A 213 5.85 -7.53 19.39
CA PHE A 213 5.51 -6.29 18.73
C PHE A 213 5.30 -6.50 17.22
N VAL A 214 6.25 -7.14 16.55
CA VAL A 214 6.20 -7.38 15.11
C VAL A 214 5.08 -8.35 14.74
N ALA A 215 4.87 -9.43 15.51
CA ALA A 215 3.77 -10.36 15.26
C ALA A 215 2.40 -9.69 15.44
N PHE A 216 2.20 -8.93 16.53
CA PHE A 216 0.97 -8.19 16.75
C PHE A 216 0.72 -7.19 15.64
N TYR A 217 1.73 -6.39 15.27
CA TYR A 217 1.56 -5.38 14.25
C TYR A 217 1.27 -6.00 12.88
N GLY A 218 1.96 -7.08 12.50
CA GLY A 218 1.65 -7.81 11.27
C GLY A 218 0.25 -8.43 11.26
N LEU A 219 -0.23 -8.96 12.39
CA LEU A 219 -1.61 -9.45 12.49
C LEU A 219 -2.64 -8.32 12.41
N PHE A 220 -2.35 -7.16 13.01
CA PHE A 220 -3.18 -5.98 12.92
C PHE A 220 -3.30 -5.46 11.48
N GLU A 221 -2.18 -5.40 10.75
CA GLU A 221 -2.17 -5.03 9.34
C GLU A 221 -2.98 -6.02 8.50
N LEU A 222 -2.81 -7.32 8.72
CA LEU A 222 -3.58 -8.34 8.01
C LEU A 222 -5.08 -8.22 8.29
N TYR A 223 -5.45 -8.04 9.56
CA TYR A 223 -6.85 -7.86 9.97
C TYR A 223 -7.46 -6.60 9.35
N SER A 224 -6.73 -5.47 9.39
CA SER A 224 -7.19 -4.19 8.85
C SER A 224 -7.35 -4.23 7.33
N GLY A 225 -6.45 -4.92 6.61
CA GLY A 225 -6.58 -5.14 5.17
C GLY A 225 -7.78 -6.00 4.76
N ILE A 226 -8.29 -6.86 5.66
CA ILE A 226 -9.49 -7.68 5.41
C ILE A 226 -10.78 -6.92 5.74
N GLN A 227 -10.74 -6.01 6.73
CA GLN A 227 -11.95 -5.39 7.30
C GLN A 227 -12.34 -4.05 6.69
N ASN A 228 -11.40 -3.24 6.19
CA ASN A 228 -11.75 -1.90 5.70
C ASN A 228 -12.38 -1.95 4.30
N ALA A 229 -13.04 -0.87 3.88
CA ALA A 229 -13.54 -0.71 2.52
C ALA A 229 -12.40 -0.24 1.58
N GLN A 230 -12.58 -0.50 0.28
CA GLN A 230 -11.58 -0.55 -0.81
C GLN A 230 -10.49 0.54 -0.88
N SER A 231 -10.60 1.70 -0.22
CA SER A 231 -9.58 2.77 -0.32
C SER A 231 -8.41 2.66 0.65
N ASP A 232 -8.61 2.12 1.86
CA ASP A 232 -7.55 1.98 2.89
C ASP A 232 -6.96 0.56 2.98
N ASN A 233 -7.66 -0.45 2.46
CA ASN A 233 -7.20 -1.86 2.44
C ASN A 233 -5.85 -2.05 1.75
N VAL A 234 -5.66 -1.34 0.65
CA VAL A 234 -4.57 -1.65 -0.27
C VAL A 234 -3.22 -1.27 0.35
N ALA A 235 -3.18 -0.24 1.20
CA ALA A 235 -1.98 0.14 1.96
C ALA A 235 -1.55 -0.94 2.97
N HIS A 236 -2.50 -1.59 3.64
CA HIS A 236 -2.21 -2.68 4.57
C HIS A 236 -1.60 -3.91 3.87
N PHE A 237 -2.12 -4.26 2.68
CA PHE A 237 -1.56 -5.36 1.91
C PHE A 237 -0.14 -5.08 1.39
N ALA A 238 0.20 -3.82 1.09
CA ALA A 238 1.58 -3.46 0.79
C ALA A 238 2.51 -3.72 1.99
N HIS A 239 2.08 -3.40 3.22
CA HIS A 239 2.85 -3.71 4.43
C HIS A 239 3.08 -5.22 4.59
N ILE A 240 2.02 -6.02 4.46
CA ILE A 240 2.10 -7.48 4.49
C ILE A 240 3.02 -8.02 3.39
N GLY A 241 2.97 -7.45 2.19
CA GLY A 241 3.87 -7.81 1.09
C GLY A 241 5.33 -7.56 1.45
N GLY A 242 5.63 -6.41 2.06
CA GLY A 242 6.95 -6.10 2.59
C GLY A 242 7.46 -7.15 3.60
N MET A 243 6.62 -7.53 4.56
CA MET A 243 6.93 -8.56 5.56
C MET A 243 7.13 -9.95 4.93
N LEU A 244 6.28 -10.32 3.97
CA LEU A 244 6.35 -11.60 3.27
C LEU A 244 7.67 -11.74 2.48
N PHE A 245 8.00 -10.73 1.67
CA PHE A 245 9.23 -10.75 0.89
C PHE A 245 10.48 -10.67 1.77
N ALA A 246 10.41 -9.98 2.92
CA ALA A 246 11.47 -10.02 3.93
C ALA A 246 11.68 -11.44 4.46
N TYR A 247 10.62 -12.12 4.85
CA TYR A 247 10.69 -13.51 5.33
C TYR A 247 11.31 -14.42 4.26
N ILE A 248 10.80 -14.37 3.02
CA ILE A 248 11.30 -15.18 1.90
C ILE A 248 12.80 -14.94 1.68
N LEU A 249 13.21 -13.67 1.59
CA LEU A 249 14.60 -13.30 1.33
C LEU A 249 15.54 -13.74 2.47
N LEU A 250 15.12 -13.59 3.73
CA LEU A 250 15.92 -14.03 4.87
C LEU A 250 16.04 -15.55 4.96
N ARG A 251 14.98 -16.29 4.64
CA ARG A 251 15.05 -17.76 4.57
C ARG A 251 16.01 -18.18 3.46
N TYR A 252 15.92 -17.55 2.28
CA TYR A 252 16.87 -17.80 1.19
C TYR A 252 18.31 -17.51 1.60
N TRP A 253 18.58 -16.35 2.23
CA TRP A 253 19.92 -16.03 2.72
C TRP A 253 20.41 -16.98 3.82
N GLY A 254 19.51 -17.44 4.70
CA GLY A 254 19.82 -18.43 5.73
C GLY A 254 20.20 -19.81 5.17
N THR A 255 19.67 -20.20 4.00
CA THR A 255 20.06 -21.45 3.33
C THR A 255 21.46 -21.41 2.71
N GLN A 256 22.07 -20.22 2.57
CA GLN A 256 23.31 -20.02 1.83
C GLN A 256 24.60 -20.13 2.66
N LYS A 257 24.57 -20.24 4.02
CA LYS A 257 25.69 -20.75 4.87
C LYS A 257 25.45 -20.67 6.39
N SER A 258 26.21 -21.51 7.11
CA SER A 258 26.38 -21.69 8.57
C SER A 258 26.81 -20.48 9.42
N ASN A 259 26.96 -19.29 8.84
CA ASN A 259 27.44 -18.08 9.53
C ASN A 259 26.46 -16.91 9.31
N PHE A 260 25.17 -17.18 9.52
CA PHE A 260 24.26 -16.10 9.88
C PHE A 260 24.42 -15.91 11.38
N TYR A 261 24.87 -14.72 11.79
CA TYR A 261 25.46 -14.33 13.08
C TYR A 261 26.99 -14.48 13.15
#